data_AF-A0A956I642-F1
#
_entry.id   AF-A0A956I642-F1
#
_cell.length_a   1.000
_cell.length_b   1.000
_cell.length_c   1.000
_cell.angle_alpha   90.00
_cell.angle_beta   90.00
_cell.angle_gamma   90.00
#
_symmetry.space_group_name_H-M   'P 1'
#
loop_
_entity.id
_entity.type
_entity.pdbx_description
1 polymer ?
#
loop_
_entity_poly.entity_id
_entity_poly.type
_entity_poly.pdbx_seq_one_letter_code
_entity_poly.pdbx_strand_id
1 'polypeptide(L)'
;MPGYADLPDEVLRRVLSGMLLTFYRSVHKGRERQRALFVVEGIPISHGSYETNADVGIIDRSSGKVVALYQVLTPGQGLADFQAQLEILQAYIETHAGPDYPVELGVAVPESFGQEAVLRKIGGENLRIMTYPG
;
A
#
# COMPACT_ATOMS: atom_id res chain seq x y z
N MET A 1 -21.30 -15.18 7.01
CA MET A 1 -19.89 -15.55 6.75
C MET A 1 -19.05 -14.59 7.56
N PRO A 2 -18.01 -15.02 8.29
CA PRO A 2 -17.12 -14.08 8.96
C PRO A 2 -16.50 -13.17 7.89
N GLY A 3 -16.65 -11.87 8.07
CA GLY A 3 -16.14 -10.84 7.17
C GLY A 3 -14.65 -10.60 7.41
N TYR A 4 -14.01 -9.79 6.57
CA TYR A 4 -12.62 -9.41 6.82
C TYR A 4 -12.48 -8.60 8.12
N ALA A 5 -13.54 -7.92 8.56
CA ALA A 5 -13.59 -7.24 9.85
C ALA A 5 -13.45 -8.16 11.08
N ASP A 6 -13.72 -9.46 10.93
CA ASP A 6 -13.59 -10.44 12.03
C ASP A 6 -12.19 -11.07 12.10
N LEU A 7 -11.31 -10.78 11.13
CA LEU A 7 -9.95 -11.31 11.10
C LEU A 7 -9.03 -10.49 12.01
N PRO A 8 -8.09 -11.14 12.74
CA PRO A 8 -7.01 -10.41 13.40
C PRO A 8 -6.22 -9.59 12.40
N ASP A 9 -5.78 -8.39 12.79
CA ASP A 9 -5.08 -7.44 11.89
C ASP A 9 -3.88 -8.07 11.15
N GLU A 10 -3.09 -8.91 11.83
CA GLU A 10 -1.96 -9.61 11.21
C GLU A 10 -2.42 -10.57 10.10
N VAL A 11 -3.51 -11.31 10.34
CA VAL A 11 -4.10 -12.23 9.36
C VAL A 11 -4.69 -11.44 8.19
N LEU A 12 -5.40 -10.34 8.49
CA LEU A 12 -5.97 -9.46 7.50
C LEU A 12 -4.88 -8.89 6.57
N ARG A 13 -3.80 -8.34 7.14
CA ARG A 13 -2.66 -7.81 6.38
C ARG A 13 -2.02 -8.88 5.48
N ARG A 14 -1.88 -10.11 5.96
CA ARG A 14 -1.32 -11.21 5.16
C ARG A 14 -2.21 -11.62 3.99
N VAL A 15 -3.52 -11.67 4.20
CA VAL A 15 -4.47 -11.95 3.12
C VAL A 15 -4.44 -10.81 2.09
N LEU A 16 -4.47 -9.56 2.56
CA LEU A 16 -4.45 -8.38 1.70
C LEU A 16 -3.12 -8.23 0.96
N SER A 17 -1.99 -8.67 1.51
CA SER A 17 -0.69 -8.67 0.84
C SER A 17 -0.71 -9.44 -0.48
N GLY A 18 -1.33 -10.63 -0.50
CA GLY A 18 -1.51 -11.42 -1.72
C GLY A 18 -2.47 -10.76 -2.72
N MET A 19 -3.54 -10.14 -2.21
CA MET A 19 -4.51 -9.41 -3.03
C MET A 19 -3.89 -8.16 -3.67
N LEU A 20 -3.07 -7.42 -2.93
CA LEU A 20 -2.37 -6.22 -3.38
C LEU A 20 -1.39 -6.53 -4.51
N LEU A 21 -0.66 -7.63 -4.46
CA LEU A 21 0.17 -8.06 -5.60
C LEU A 21 -0.66 -8.32 -6.86
N THR A 22 -1.82 -8.97 -6.68
CA THR A 22 -2.73 -9.27 -7.78
C THR A 22 -3.33 -7.99 -8.36
N PHE A 23 -3.76 -7.08 -7.49
CA PHE A 23 -4.26 -5.76 -7.84
C PHE A 23 -3.20 -4.96 -8.60
N TYR A 24 -1.98 -4.84 -8.07
CA TYR A 24 -0.86 -4.17 -8.71
C TYR A 24 -0.59 -4.72 -10.13
N ARG A 25 -0.47 -6.05 -10.28
CA ARG A 25 -0.31 -6.68 -11.59
C ARG A 25 -1.47 -6.40 -12.55
N SER A 26 -2.68 -6.26 -12.03
CA SER A 26 -3.88 -5.98 -12.83
C SER A 26 -3.94 -4.55 -13.36
N VAL A 27 -3.40 -3.58 -12.61
CA VAL A 27 -3.33 -2.17 -13.00
C VAL A 27 -2.18 -1.94 -13.98
N HIS A 28 -1.06 -2.63 -13.78
CA HIS A 28 0.17 -2.47 -14.58
C HIS A 28 0.32 -3.51 -15.70
N LYS A 29 -0.81 -3.95 -16.29
CA LYS A 29 -0.84 -4.93 -17.39
C LYS A 29 0.07 -4.48 -18.54
N GLY A 30 1.17 -5.22 -18.75
CA GLY A 30 2.13 -4.99 -19.84
C GLY A 30 3.55 -4.76 -19.36
N ARG A 31 3.79 -3.84 -18.41
CA ARG A 31 5.13 -3.56 -17.86
C ARG A 31 5.61 -4.63 -16.87
N GLU A 32 4.67 -5.21 -16.13
CA GLU A 32 4.95 -6.07 -14.97
C GLU A 32 4.85 -7.58 -15.27
N ARG A 33 4.32 -7.98 -16.44
CA ARG A 33 4.07 -9.40 -16.78
C ARG A 33 5.34 -10.24 -16.87
N GLN A 34 6.50 -9.59 -17.00
CA GLN A 34 7.82 -10.21 -17.06
C GLN A 34 8.66 -9.96 -15.80
N ARG A 35 8.21 -9.10 -14.86
CA ARG A 35 8.95 -8.82 -13.63
C ARG A 35 8.71 -9.93 -12.62
N ALA A 36 9.80 -10.42 -12.03
CA ALA A 36 9.73 -11.35 -10.92
C ALA A 36 9.36 -10.59 -9.64
N LEU A 37 8.08 -10.28 -9.46
CA LEU A 37 7.60 -9.56 -8.27
C LEU A 37 7.39 -10.47 -7.08
N PHE A 38 7.70 -9.96 -5.88
CA PHE A 38 7.30 -10.57 -4.62
C PHE A 38 6.85 -9.51 -3.62
N VAL A 39 6.14 -9.98 -2.58
CA VAL A 39 5.59 -9.13 -1.53
C VAL A 39 6.42 -9.28 -0.27
N VAL A 40 6.63 -8.16 0.41
CA VAL A 40 7.22 -8.08 1.74
C VAL A 40 6.25 -7.33 2.65
N GLU A 41 6.05 -7.86 3.84
CA GLU A 41 5.21 -7.25 4.87
C GLU A 41 6.08 -6.46 5.85
N GLY A 42 5.56 -5.33 6.35
CA GLY A 42 6.20 -4.54 7.40
C GLY A 42 7.56 -3.96 7.01
N ILE A 43 7.61 -3.19 5.92
CA ILE A 43 8.84 -2.55 5.47
C ILE A 43 9.11 -1.32 6.35
N PRO A 44 10.23 -1.28 7.09
CA PRO A 44 10.60 -0.10 7.86
C PRO A 44 10.99 1.03 6.92
N ILE A 45 10.40 2.19 7.13
CA ILE A 45 10.64 3.41 6.37
C ILE A 45 11.11 4.49 7.33
N SER A 46 12.31 5.02 7.07
CA SER A 46 12.87 6.14 7.79
C SER A 46 13.02 7.32 6.83
N HIS A 47 12.49 8.47 7.23
CA HIS A 47 12.63 9.72 6.49
C HIS A 47 12.88 10.88 7.45
N GLY A 48 14.11 11.41 7.43
CA GLY A 48 14.55 12.43 8.38
C GLY A 48 14.54 11.89 9.82
N SER A 49 13.78 12.55 10.70
CA SER A 49 13.59 12.12 12.10
C SER A 49 12.34 11.23 12.30
N TYR A 50 11.62 10.91 11.22
CA TYR A 50 10.39 10.13 11.28
C TYR A 50 10.66 8.68 10.89
N GLU A 51 10.07 7.76 11.67
CA GLU A 51 10.08 6.33 11.41
C GLU A 51 8.63 5.86 11.29
N THR A 52 8.34 5.10 10.24
CA THR A 52 7.06 4.45 10.02
C THR A 52 7.28 3.09 9.38
N ASN A 53 6.21 2.31 9.22
CA ASN A 53 6.24 1.08 8.46
C ASN A 53 5.24 1.18 7.30
N ALA A 54 5.66 0.76 6.11
CA ALA A 54 4.71 0.37 5.09
C ALA A 54 4.25 -1.07 5.39
N ASP A 55 2.94 -1.28 5.48
CA ASP A 55 2.35 -2.57 5.81
C ASP A 55 2.71 -3.62 4.77
N VAL A 56 2.74 -3.21 3.49
CA VAL A 56 3.04 -4.08 2.36
C VAL A 56 3.92 -3.32 1.36
N GLY A 57 4.98 -3.96 0.88
CA GLY A 57 5.67 -3.50 -0.32
C GLY A 57 5.83 -4.59 -1.35
N ILE A 58 5.87 -4.16 -2.60
CA ILE A 58 6.10 -5.00 -3.76
C ILE A 58 7.50 -4.69 -4.26
N ILE A 59 8.31 -5.73 -4.44
CA ILE A 59 9.71 -5.62 -4.85
C ILE A 59 9.89 -6.35 -6.17
N ASP A 60 10.58 -5.73 -7.12
CA ASP A 60 11.08 -6.41 -8.32
C ASP A 60 12.35 -7.16 -7.97
N ARG A 61 12.28 -8.48 -8.00
CA ARG A 61 13.40 -9.37 -7.67
C ARG A 61 14.61 -9.19 -8.58
N SER A 62 14.39 -8.70 -9.81
CA SER A 62 15.45 -8.52 -10.79
C SER A 62 16.36 -7.35 -10.41
N SER A 63 15.79 -6.30 -9.81
CA SER A 63 16.49 -5.08 -9.41
C SER A 63 16.73 -5.00 -7.89
N GLY A 64 16.00 -5.79 -7.10
CA GLY A 64 15.95 -5.67 -5.64
C GLY A 64 15.25 -4.40 -5.15
N LYS A 65 14.64 -3.61 -6.04
CA LYS A 65 14.02 -2.32 -5.70
C LYS A 65 12.54 -2.47 -5.38
N VAL A 66 12.09 -1.67 -4.43
CA VAL A 66 10.66 -1.47 -4.15
C VAL A 66 10.03 -0.79 -5.38
N VAL A 67 8.92 -1.34 -5.87
CA VAL A 67 8.12 -0.77 -6.97
C VAL A 67 6.79 -0.20 -6.48
N ALA A 68 6.31 -0.65 -5.32
CA ALA A 68 5.14 -0.09 -4.69
C ALA A 68 5.17 -0.26 -3.18
N LEU A 69 4.58 0.69 -2.46
CA LEU A 69 4.31 0.65 -1.04
C LEU A 69 2.80 0.81 -0.84
N TYR A 70 2.23 0.01 0.06
CA TYR A 70 0.82 0.01 0.37
C TYR A 70 0.60 0.06 1.87
N GLN A 71 -0.32 0.91 2.31
CA GLN A 71 -0.87 0.87 3.67
C GLN A 71 -2.22 0.18 3.72
N VAL A 72 -2.44 -0.59 4.78
CA VAL A 72 -3.67 -1.33 5.02
C VAL A 72 -4.43 -0.62 6.14
N LEU A 73 -5.54 0.02 5.79
CA LEU A 73 -6.47 0.52 6.79
C LEU A 73 -7.31 -0.65 7.28
N THR A 74 -7.13 -1.04 8.53
CA THR A 74 -7.99 -2.02 9.20
C THR A 74 -9.23 -1.32 9.79
N PRO A 75 -10.37 -2.02 9.98
CA PRO A 75 -11.57 -1.40 10.56
C PRO A 75 -11.38 -0.77 11.94
N GLY A 76 -10.38 -1.22 12.72
CA GLY A 76 -10.05 -0.68 14.04
C GLY A 76 -9.17 0.58 14.03
N GLN A 77 -8.61 0.97 12.87
CA GLN A 77 -7.71 2.12 12.75
C GLN A 77 -8.44 3.41 12.37
N GLY A 78 -7.98 4.53 12.95
CA GLY A 78 -8.46 5.85 12.60
C GLY A 78 -7.87 6.38 11.29
N LEU A 79 -8.67 7.12 10.52
CA LEU A 79 -8.21 7.77 9.27
C LEU A 79 -7.11 8.83 9.51
N ALA A 80 -6.98 9.37 10.73
CA ALA A 80 -5.98 10.38 11.06
C ALA A 80 -4.56 9.80 11.13
N ASP A 81 -4.39 8.68 11.82
CA ASP A 81 -3.10 7.96 11.90
C ASP A 81 -2.65 7.49 10.51
N PHE A 82 -3.63 7.11 9.70
CA PHE A 82 -3.43 6.69 8.33
C PHE A 82 -2.89 7.81 7.43
N GLN A 83 -3.42 9.04 7.56
CA GLN A 83 -2.96 10.18 6.77
C GLN A 83 -1.51 10.53 7.09
N ALA A 84 -1.15 10.64 8.38
CA ALA A 84 0.22 10.97 8.79
C ALA A 84 1.24 9.94 8.28
N GLN A 85 0.89 8.65 8.29
CA GLN A 85 1.76 7.60 7.74
C GLN A 85 1.94 7.75 6.23
N LEU A 86 0.87 8.05 5.49
CA LEU A 86 0.96 8.22 4.04
C LEU A 86 1.80 9.43 3.63
N GLU A 87 1.73 10.53 4.39
CA GLU A 87 2.59 11.69 4.17
C GLU A 87 4.07 11.32 4.31
N ILE A 88 4.44 10.52 5.33
CA ILE A 88 5.83 10.04 5.50
C ILE A 88 6.24 9.11 4.36
N LEU A 89 5.38 8.17 3.96
CA LEU A 89 5.66 7.25 2.86
C LEU A 89 5.80 7.98 1.52
N GLN A 90 4.98 9.01 1.28
CA GLN A 90 5.06 9.83 0.09
C GLN A 90 6.39 10.61 0.06
N ALA A 91 6.77 11.25 1.16
CA ALA A 91 8.06 11.95 1.26
C ALA A 91 9.26 11.00 1.05
N TYR A 92 9.16 9.77 1.57
CA TYR A 92 10.15 8.73 1.30
C TYR A 92 10.23 8.38 -0.19
N ILE A 93 9.09 8.17 -0.86
CA ILE A 93 9.02 7.87 -2.29
C ILE A 93 9.61 9.02 -3.11
N GLU A 94 9.25 10.27 -2.82
CA GLU A 94 9.75 11.45 -3.56
C GLU A 94 11.27 11.61 -3.47
N THR A 95 11.89 11.12 -2.39
CA THR A 95 13.34 11.19 -2.20
C THR A 95 14.11 9.99 -2.75
N HIS A 96 13.46 8.83 -2.90
CA HIS A 96 14.13 7.58 -3.28
C HIS A 96 13.72 7.04 -4.67
N ALA A 97 12.57 7.47 -5.19
CA ALA A 97 12.12 7.10 -6.52
C ALA A 97 12.86 7.92 -7.58
N GLY A 98 13.42 7.23 -8.56
CA GLY A 98 14.01 7.85 -9.75
C GLY A 98 13.04 7.84 -10.93
N PRO A 99 13.29 8.66 -11.97
CA PRO A 99 12.44 8.70 -13.17
C PRO A 99 12.36 7.34 -13.89
N ASP A 100 13.42 6.54 -13.81
CA ASP A 100 13.49 5.21 -14.44
C ASP A 100 12.81 4.11 -13.60
N TYR A 101 12.46 4.42 -12.35
CA TYR A 101 11.91 3.46 -11.40
C TYR A 101 10.94 4.13 -10.42
N PRO A 102 9.77 4.60 -10.91
CA PRO A 102 8.80 5.25 -10.05
C PRO A 102 8.24 4.25 -9.06
N VAL A 103 8.32 4.59 -7.77
CA VAL A 103 7.67 3.83 -6.70
C VAL A 103 6.24 4.32 -6.58
N GLU A 104 5.29 3.41 -6.60
CA GLU A 104 3.87 3.73 -6.43
C GLU A 104 3.49 3.73 -4.94
N LEU A 105 2.65 4.67 -4.52
CA LEU A 105 2.00 4.65 -3.21
C LEU A 105 0.54 4.22 -3.37
N GLY A 106 0.10 3.28 -2.55
CA GLY A 106 -1.28 2.86 -2.51
C GLY A 106 -1.80 2.54 -1.12
N VAL A 107 -3.09 2.23 -1.08
CA VAL A 107 -3.84 1.93 0.13
C VAL A 107 -4.84 0.80 -0.12
N ALA A 108 -4.97 -0.09 0.86
CA ALA A 108 -6.05 -1.05 0.96
C ALA A 108 -7.04 -0.57 2.03
N VAL A 109 -8.31 -0.39 1.65
CA VAL A 109 -9.34 0.14 2.55
C VAL A 109 -10.60 -0.73 2.52
N PRO A 110 -11.33 -0.90 3.64
CA PRO A 110 -12.60 -1.61 3.62
C PRO A 110 -13.61 -0.83 2.76
N GLU A 111 -14.49 -1.55 2.05
CA GLU A 111 -15.56 -0.95 1.24
C GLU A 111 -16.46 -0.01 2.05
N SER A 112 -16.66 -0.30 3.34
CA SER A 112 -17.45 0.52 4.27
C SER A 112 -16.93 1.95 4.47
N PHE A 113 -15.64 2.20 4.23
CA PHE A 113 -15.07 3.55 4.29
C PHE A 113 -15.38 4.37 3.03
N GLY A 114 -15.65 3.71 1.90
CA GLY A 114 -15.91 4.36 0.61
C GLY A 114 -14.66 4.99 -0.02
N GLN A 115 -14.37 4.64 -1.27
CA GLN A 115 -13.20 5.13 -2.00
C GLN A 115 -13.14 6.68 -2.09
N GLU A 116 -14.30 7.34 -2.25
CA GLU A 116 -14.36 8.80 -2.31
C GLU A 116 -14.01 9.50 -0.98
N ALA A 117 -14.39 8.92 0.15
CA ALA A 117 -14.06 9.51 1.45
C ALA A 117 -12.56 9.39 1.75
N VAL A 118 -11.96 8.27 1.33
CA VAL A 118 -10.52 8.03 1.38
C VAL A 118 -9.79 9.03 0.48
N LEU A 119 -10.19 9.19 -0.78
CA LEU A 119 -9.58 10.18 -1.69
C LEU A 119 -9.70 11.62 -1.19
N ARG A 120 -10.87 12.02 -0.69
CA ARG A 120 -11.11 13.38 -0.19
C ARG A 120 -10.31 13.70 1.07
N LYS A 121 -10.07 12.70 1.92
CA LYS A 121 -9.43 12.92 3.24
C LYS A 121 -7.92 12.76 3.19
N ILE A 122 -7.43 11.85 2.36
CA ILE A 122 -6.00 11.54 2.26
C ILE A 122 -5.31 12.40 1.21
N GLY A 123 -6.03 12.86 0.17
CA GLY A 123 -5.50 13.79 -0.83
C GLY A 123 -4.31 13.22 -1.61
N GLY A 124 -4.56 12.72 -2.83
CA GLY A 124 -3.45 12.27 -3.67
C GLY A 124 -3.92 11.88 -5.05
N GLU A 125 -3.60 12.70 -6.06
CA GLU A 125 -3.91 12.39 -7.46
C GLU A 125 -3.19 11.12 -7.96
N ASN A 126 -2.17 10.66 -7.23
CA ASN A 126 -1.35 9.50 -7.55
C ASN A 126 -1.54 8.30 -6.59
N LEU A 127 -2.46 8.38 -5.63
CA LEU A 127 -2.71 7.28 -4.68
C LEU A 127 -3.50 6.15 -5.35
N ARG A 128 -3.01 4.91 -5.29
CA ARG A 128 -3.80 3.75 -5.69
C ARG A 128 -4.67 3.26 -4.55
N ILE A 129 -5.93 3.00 -4.84
CA ILE A 129 -6.87 2.47 -3.83
C ILE A 129 -7.34 1.10 -4.27
N MET A 130 -7.09 0.10 -3.43
CA MET A 130 -7.75 -1.19 -3.46
C MET A 130 -8.83 -1.20 -2.38
N THR A 131 -10.07 -1.44 -2.75
CA THR A 131 -11.12 -1.74 -1.78
C THR A 131 -11.16 -3.23 -1.49
N TYR A 132 -11.49 -3.61 -0.26
CA TYR A 132 -11.74 -5.00 0.11
C TYR A 132 -13.06 -5.12 0.88
N PRO A 133 -13.76 -6.26 0.79
CA PRO A 133 -15.02 -6.45 1.51
C PRO A 133 -14.77 -6.26 3.01
N GLY A 134 -15.43 -5.28 3.63
CA GLY A 134 -15.32 -4.97 5.06
C GLY A 134 -16.36 -5.74 5.86
#